data_AF-A0A6G2JY46-F1
#
_entry.id   AF-A0A6G2JY46-F1
#
_cell.length_a   1.000
_cell.length_b   1.000
_cell.length_c   1.000
_cell.angle_alpha   90.00
_cell.angle_beta   90.00
_cell.angle_gamma   90.00
#
_symmetry.space_group_name_H-M   'P 1'
#
loop_
_entity.id
_entity.type
_entity.pdbx_description
1 polymer ?
#
loop_
_entity_poly.entity_id
_entity_poly.type
_entity_poly.pdbx_seq_one_letter_code
_entity_poly.pdbx_strand_id
1 'polypeptide(L)'
;MYRQVCRHNDAEPDAGRHLFAWFRAAGLPEVQMSASVWQFWTPETRRNWGYSWADRCLNTSFARQAVDYGYATSAEMEQIAAGWRAWADHPDGYFHFIHSEALAQAT
;
A
#
# COMPACT_ATOMS: atom_id res chain seq x y z
N MET A 1 -0.76 10.43 -5.87
CA MET A 1 0.15 9.63 -6.72
C MET A 1 -0.11 8.12 -6.64
N TYR A 2 0.19 7.38 -5.56
CA TYR A 2 0.05 5.89 -5.53
C TYR A 2 -1.32 5.38 -6.03
N ARG A 3 -2.42 5.89 -5.47
CA ARG A 3 -3.77 5.51 -5.91
C ARG A 3 -4.05 5.81 -7.39
N GLN A 4 -3.44 6.86 -7.95
CA GLN A 4 -3.61 7.21 -9.36
C GLN A 4 -2.92 6.18 -10.25
N VAL A 5 -1.69 5.78 -9.91
CA VAL A 5 -0.97 4.71 -10.64
C VAL A 5 -1.75 3.40 -10.59
N CYS A 6 -2.22 2.97 -9.41
CA CYS A 6 -3.01 1.74 -9.29
C CYS A 6 -4.27 1.78 -10.17
N ARG A 7 -5.04 2.87 -10.11
CA ARG A 7 -6.26 3.01 -10.91
C ARG A 7 -5.99 3.12 -12.40
N HIS A 8 -4.89 3.73 -12.81
CA HIS A 8 -4.46 3.75 -14.21
C HIS A 8 -4.12 2.34 -14.72
N ASN A 9 -3.64 1.46 -13.82
CA ASN A 9 -3.41 0.05 -14.11
C ASN A 9 -4.67 -0.82 -13.93
N ASP A 10 -5.87 -0.23 -13.95
CA ASP A 10 -7.17 -0.88 -13.73
C ASP A 10 -7.27 -1.65 -12.39
N ALA A 11 -6.46 -1.28 -11.39
CA ALA A 11 -6.50 -1.86 -10.05
C ALA A 11 -7.23 -0.95 -9.06
N GLU A 12 -7.88 -1.55 -8.06
CA GLU A 12 -8.49 -0.82 -6.94
C GLU A 12 -7.56 -0.84 -5.70
N PRO A 13 -6.83 0.26 -5.42
CA PRO A 13 -5.85 0.31 -4.34
C PRO A 13 -6.48 0.23 -2.93
N ASP A 14 -7.77 0.50 -2.80
CA ASP A 14 -8.49 0.41 -1.53
C ASP A 14 -9.42 -0.83 -1.48
N ALA A 15 -9.07 -1.92 -2.18
CA ALA A 15 -9.91 -3.13 -2.34
C ALA A 15 -10.44 -3.71 -1.01
N GLY A 16 -9.68 -3.60 0.08
CA GLY A 16 -10.03 -4.17 1.39
C GLY A 16 -11.43 -3.79 1.88
N ARG A 17 -11.82 -2.51 1.77
CA ARG A 17 -13.17 -2.04 2.20
C ARG A 17 -14.30 -2.49 1.27
N HIS A 18 -13.96 -3.00 0.08
CA HIS A 18 -14.94 -3.45 -0.90
C HIS A 18 -15.17 -4.96 -0.85
N LEU A 19 -14.29 -5.72 -0.19
CA LEU A 19 -14.35 -7.20 -0.16
C LEU A 19 -15.75 -7.71 0.20
N PHE A 20 -16.37 -7.23 1.28
CA PHE A 20 -17.70 -7.69 1.70
C PHE A 20 -18.76 -7.54 0.59
N ALA A 21 -18.79 -6.39 -0.08
CA ALA A 21 -19.74 -6.14 -1.17
C ALA A 21 -19.41 -6.97 -2.42
N TRP A 22 -18.12 -7.09 -2.76
CA TRP A 22 -17.67 -7.82 -3.95
C TRP A 22 -17.92 -9.33 -3.85
N PHE A 23 -17.63 -9.96 -2.72
CA PHE A 23 -17.93 -11.38 -2.51
C PHE A 23 -19.43 -11.66 -2.66
N ARG A 24 -20.28 -10.81 -2.08
CA ARG A 24 -21.74 -10.92 -2.24
C ARG A 24 -22.19 -10.74 -3.68
N ALA A 25 -21.65 -9.75 -4.39
CA ALA A 25 -21.95 -9.51 -5.80
C ALA A 25 -21.49 -10.69 -6.70
N ALA A 26 -20.46 -11.42 -6.29
CA ALA A 26 -19.96 -12.61 -6.95
C ALA A 26 -20.75 -13.89 -6.64
N GLY A 27 -21.87 -13.81 -5.90
CA GLY A 27 -22.70 -14.97 -5.55
C GLY A 27 -22.21 -15.75 -4.32
N LEU A 28 -21.33 -15.16 -3.51
CA LEU A 28 -20.82 -15.75 -2.26
C LEU A 28 -21.37 -14.94 -1.06
N PRO A 29 -22.63 -15.18 -0.63
CA PRO A 29 -23.28 -14.34 0.38
C PRO A 29 -22.78 -14.58 1.81
N GLU A 30 -22.23 -15.76 2.08
CA GLU A 30 -21.67 -16.15 3.39
C GLU A 30 -20.20 -15.72 3.47
N VAL A 31 -19.99 -14.47 3.93
CA VAL A 31 -18.67 -13.86 4.04
C VAL A 31 -18.34 -13.59 5.50
N GLN A 32 -17.25 -14.17 5.98
CA GLN A 32 -16.66 -13.81 7.27
C GLN A 32 -15.58 -12.75 7.03
N MET A 33 -15.81 -11.56 7.57
CA MET A 33 -14.83 -10.47 7.54
C MET A 33 -13.89 -10.55 8.75
N SER A 34 -12.61 -10.28 8.52
CA SER A 34 -11.61 -10.06 9.58
C SER A 34 -10.72 -8.88 9.21
N ALA A 35 -9.83 -8.50 10.12
CA ALA A 35 -8.78 -7.56 9.83
C ALA A 35 -7.52 -7.90 10.61
N SER A 36 -6.36 -7.68 10.00
CA SER A 36 -5.07 -7.69 10.65
C SER A 36 -4.46 -6.30 10.62
N VAL A 37 -3.61 -6.00 11.61
CA VAL A 37 -2.93 -4.71 11.71
C VAL A 37 -1.43 -4.97 11.74
N TRP A 38 -0.72 -4.34 10.80
CA TRP A 38 0.74 -4.26 10.83
C TRP A 38 1.13 -2.98 11.52
N GLN A 39 2.13 -3.04 12.40
CA GLN A 39 2.62 -1.91 13.17
C GLN A 39 4.14 -1.82 13.04
N PHE A 40 4.64 -0.61 12.84
CA PHE A 40 6.05 -0.31 12.65
C PHE A 40 6.44 0.79 13.62
N TRP A 41 7.11 0.41 14.71
CA TRP A 41 7.49 1.30 15.80
C TRP A 41 8.90 1.01 16.32
N THR A 42 9.36 -0.24 16.24
CA THR A 42 10.74 -0.59 16.58
C THR A 42 11.71 -0.08 15.51
N PRO A 43 12.98 0.21 15.84
CA PRO A 43 13.97 0.62 14.86
C PRO A 43 14.09 -0.37 13.68
N GLU A 44 14.05 -1.67 13.97
CA GLU A 44 14.15 -2.73 12.96
C GLU A 44 12.95 -2.73 12.01
N THR A 45 11.72 -2.71 12.54
CA THR A 45 10.49 -2.73 11.72
C THR A 45 10.38 -1.48 10.86
N ARG A 46 10.75 -0.31 11.42
CA ARG A 46 10.77 0.96 10.68
C ARG A 46 11.80 0.99 9.57
N ARG A 47 13.02 0.51 9.84
CA ARG A 47 14.07 0.40 8.81
C ARG A 47 13.67 -0.55 7.70
N ASN A 48 13.19 -1.74 8.05
CA ASN A 48 12.73 -2.71 7.06
C ASN A 48 11.65 -2.11 6.14
N TRP A 49 10.59 -1.54 6.72
CA TRP A 49 9.48 -1.00 5.96
C TRP A 49 9.83 0.26 5.16
N GLY A 50 10.44 1.25 5.83
CA GLY A 50 10.70 2.55 5.22
C GLY A 50 11.76 2.49 4.13
N TYR A 51 12.83 1.71 4.30
CA TYR A 51 13.82 1.56 3.23
C TYR A 51 13.29 0.73 2.05
N SER A 52 12.44 -0.26 2.30
CA SER A 52 11.75 -1.00 1.23
C SER A 52 10.83 -0.09 0.42
N TRP A 53 10.09 0.82 1.07
CA TRP A 53 9.27 1.80 0.36
C TRP A 53 10.10 2.88 -0.35
N ALA A 54 11.20 3.31 0.24
CA ALA A 54 12.13 4.23 -0.43
C ALA A 54 12.70 3.60 -1.70
N ASP A 55 13.07 2.32 -1.66
CA ASP A 55 13.51 1.56 -2.83
C ASP A 55 12.39 1.41 -3.87
N ARG A 56 11.16 1.10 -3.44
CA ARG A 56 9.99 1.01 -4.32
C ARG A 56 9.75 2.32 -5.09
N CYS A 57 9.96 3.46 -4.45
CA CYS A 57 9.81 4.78 -5.05
C CYS A 57 10.86 5.11 -6.11
N LEU A 58 11.94 4.32 -6.24
CA LEU A 58 13.04 4.60 -7.16
C LEU A 58 13.26 3.48 -8.18
N ASN A 59 13.23 2.23 -7.72
CA ASN A 59 13.82 1.09 -8.43
C ASN A 59 12.79 0.05 -8.91
N THR A 60 11.50 0.40 -8.94
CA THR A 60 10.44 -0.52 -9.37
C THR A 60 9.57 0.06 -10.49
N SER A 61 8.71 -0.78 -11.08
CA SER A 61 7.73 -0.35 -12.09
C SER A 61 6.84 0.78 -11.60
N PHE A 62 6.54 0.83 -10.30
CA PHE A 62 5.75 1.90 -9.71
C PHE A 62 6.35 3.29 -9.95
N ALA A 63 7.66 3.44 -9.75
CA ALA A 63 8.36 4.72 -9.93
C ALA A 63 8.32 5.16 -11.40
N ARG A 64 8.66 4.25 -12.30
CA ARG A 64 8.59 4.47 -13.75
C ARG A 64 7.17 4.85 -14.19
N GLN A 65 6.16 4.12 -13.74
CA GLN A 65 4.75 4.39 -14.06
C GLN A 65 4.27 5.74 -13.52
N ALA A 66 4.67 6.12 -12.31
CA ALA A 66 4.31 7.42 -11.75
C ALA A 66 4.77 8.58 -12.64
N VAL A 67 5.98 8.45 -13.23
CA VAL A 67 6.54 9.43 -14.16
C VAL A 67 5.93 9.33 -15.55
N ASP A 68 5.88 8.12 -16.12
CA ASP A 68 5.35 7.87 -17.48
C ASP A 68 3.88 8.31 -17.60
N TYR A 69 3.08 8.15 -16.53
CA TYR A 69 1.67 8.57 -16.50
C TYR A 69 1.49 10.05 -16.13
N GLY A 70 2.57 10.78 -15.84
CA GLY A 70 2.53 12.21 -15.49
C GLY A 70 1.96 12.51 -14.10
N TYR A 71 1.99 11.54 -13.17
CA TYR A 71 1.52 11.73 -11.79
C TYR A 71 2.61 12.20 -10.82
N ALA A 72 3.87 12.13 -11.22
CA ALA A 72 5.02 12.68 -10.50
C ALA A 72 6.19 12.91 -11.47
N THR A 73 7.14 13.74 -11.06
CA THR A 73 8.46 13.86 -11.67
C THR A 73 9.46 12.95 -10.97
N SER A 74 10.58 12.64 -11.63
CA SER A 74 11.67 11.87 -10.99
C SER A 74 12.17 12.53 -9.70
N ALA A 75 12.24 13.87 -9.67
CA ALA A 75 12.63 14.62 -8.48
C ALA A 75 11.63 14.47 -7.31
N GLU A 76 10.33 14.47 -7.60
CA GLU A 76 9.31 14.20 -6.57
C GLU A 76 9.40 12.76 -6.06
N MET A 77 9.71 11.79 -6.92
CA MET A 77 9.93 10.40 -6.50
C MET A 77 11.14 10.27 -5.57
N GLU A 78 12.24 10.97 -5.85
CA GLU A 78 13.40 11.08 -4.97
C GLU A 78 13.06 11.72 -3.61
N GLN A 79 12.24 12.77 -3.61
CA GLN A 79 11.77 13.41 -2.38
C GLN A 79 10.91 12.47 -1.54
N ILE A 80 10.01 11.69 -2.16
CA ILE A 80 9.20 10.70 -1.45
C ILE A 80 10.10 9.60 -0.86
N ALA A 81 11.10 9.13 -1.61
CA ALA A 81 12.05 8.13 -1.10
C ALA A 81 12.87 8.67 0.07
N ALA A 82 13.30 9.94 0.02
CA ALA A 82 13.97 10.60 1.13
C ALA A 82 13.07 10.72 2.37
N GLY A 83 11.78 11.06 2.18
CA GLY A 83 10.79 11.10 3.26
C GLY A 83 10.61 9.75 3.96
N TRP A 84 10.55 8.65 3.20
CA TRP A 84 10.49 7.30 3.77
C TRP A 84 11.72 6.94 4.61
N ARG A 85 12.93 7.29 4.14
CA ARG A 85 14.17 7.07 4.90
C ARG A 85 14.20 7.92 6.17
N ALA A 86 13.79 9.19 6.08
CA ALA A 86 13.71 10.08 7.23
C ALA A 86 12.73 9.57 8.30
N TRP A 87 11.53 9.11 7.89
CA TRP A 87 10.58 8.46 8.80
C TRP A 87 11.18 7.18 9.43
N ALA A 88 11.87 6.37 8.64
CA ALA A 88 12.48 5.13 9.11
C ALA A 88 13.54 5.36 10.20
N ASP A 89 14.29 6.46 10.11
CA ASP A 89 15.35 6.82 11.05
C ASP A 89 14.87 7.69 12.22
N HIS A 90 13.70 8.31 12.15
CA HIS A 90 13.18 9.17 13.22
C HIS A 90 12.89 8.37 14.49
N PRO A 91 13.42 8.69 15.69
CA PRO A 91 13.24 7.87 16.90
C PRO A 91 11.77 7.62 17.26
N ASP A 92 10.90 8.61 17.04
CA ASP A 92 9.45 8.53 17.28
C ASP A 92 8.64 8.17 16.01
N GLY A 93 9.29 7.62 14.99
CA GLY A 93 8.59 7.12 13.82
C GLY A 93 7.54 6.08 14.24
N TYR A 94 6.32 6.24 13.75
CA TYR A 94 5.25 5.27 13.95
C TYR A 94 4.41 5.18 12.69
N PHE A 95 4.03 3.97 12.30
CA PHE A 95 3.09 3.71 11.23
C PHE A 95 2.33 2.44 11.56
N HIS A 96 1.04 2.41 11.23
CA HIS A 96 0.28 1.17 11.21
C HIS A 96 -0.53 1.08 9.93
N PHE A 97 -0.77 -0.15 9.50
CA PHE A 97 -1.51 -0.43 8.29
C PHE A 97 -2.53 -1.53 8.57
N ILE A 98 -3.79 -1.25 8.24
CA ILE A 98 -4.91 -2.17 8.47
C ILE A 98 -5.18 -2.91 7.18
N HIS A 99 -5.21 -4.23 7.26
CA HIS A 99 -5.56 -5.12 6.17
C HIS A 99 -6.96 -5.66 6.43
N SER A 100 -7.91 -5.36 5.55
CA SER A 100 -9.21 -6.04 5.56
C SER A 100 -9.06 -7.40 4.89
N GLU A 101 -9.69 -8.40 5.48
CA GLU A 101 -9.64 -9.79 5.05
C GLU A 101 -11.08 -10.32 4.93
N ALA A 102 -11.28 -11.28 4.03
CA ALA A 102 -12.57 -11.92 3.83
C ALA A 102 -12.36 -13.40 3.52
N LEU A 103 -13.08 -14.26 4.22
CA LEU A 103 -13.21 -15.67 3.92
C LEU A 103 -14.64 -15.96 3.48
N ALA A 104 -14.79 -16.62 2.33
CA ALA A 104 -16.08 -17.06 1.82
C ALA A 104 -15.96 -18.50 1.31
N GLN A 105 -17.08 -19.22 1.29
CA GLN A 105 -17.15 -20.60 0.80
C GLN A 105 -17.99 -20.64 -0.47
N ALA A 106 -17.42 -21.23 -1.53
CA ALA A 106 -18.17 -21.58 -2.73
C ALA A 106 -18.86 -22.93 -2.49
N THR A 107 -20.11 -23.03 -2.91
CA THR A 107 -20.90 -24.26 -2.84
C THR A 107 -20.61 -25.19 -4.00
#